data_AF-A0A926DF61-F1
#
_entry.id   AF-A0A926DF61-F1
#
_cell.length_a   1.000
_cell.length_b   1.000
_cell.length_c   1.000
_cell.angle_alpha   90.00
_cell.angle_beta   90.00
_cell.angle_gamma   90.00
#
_symmetry.space_group_name_H-M   'P 1'
#
loop_
_entity.id
_entity.type
_entity.pdbx_description
1 polymer ?
#
loop_
_entity_poly.entity_id
_entity_poly.type
_entity_poly.pdbx_seq_one_letter_code
_entity_poly.pdbx_strand_id
1 'polypeptide(L)'
;MENTLCSLKTIQDIRARHGFAFTKSLGQNFLINPQIPRQIAEGAGIDADTGVIEVGPGIGCLTFELAQRAKKVVAVELDRSLLPVLGETLAAFDNVSVVNADVLKLDLGELIEREFAGMRVVVCANLPYYITTPVIMKFLEEGLSVDSLTVMVQREVAERFLAPAGQKEYGAISVAVQYYSAPRLLLRVGRGNFHPAPKVDSAVIRMDILQDRGAKVANEAFFLSVVRAAFGQRRKTLQNALANGLAQIGKQDVVKALTEMGLDADIRGERLSLSEFAALSDLLIQYLHNCEKFHK
;
A
#
# COMPACT_ATOMS: atom_id res chain seq x y z
N MET A 1 -25.35 11.76 -8.02
CA MET A 1 -25.38 13.03 -7.25
C MET A 1 -24.08 13.79 -7.52
N GLU A 2 -24.08 15.12 -7.47
CA GLU A 2 -22.84 15.88 -7.63
C GLU A 2 -22.11 16.01 -6.29
N ASN A 3 -20.80 15.76 -6.28
CA ASN A 3 -19.98 15.84 -5.08
C ASN A 3 -19.49 17.27 -4.84
N THR A 4 -20.15 17.98 -3.92
CA THR A 4 -19.84 19.36 -3.56
C THR A 4 -18.85 19.48 -2.39
N LEU A 5 -18.39 18.36 -1.82
CA LEU A 5 -17.51 18.33 -0.65
C LEU A 5 -16.10 18.83 -0.97
N CYS A 6 -15.64 18.63 -2.21
CA CYS A 6 -14.29 18.95 -2.66
C CYS A 6 -14.14 20.41 -3.09
N SER A 7 -14.50 21.37 -2.24
CA SER A 7 -14.26 22.78 -2.48
C SER A 7 -13.75 23.47 -1.22
N LEU A 8 -12.89 24.48 -1.39
CA LEU A 8 -12.35 25.24 -0.25
C LEU A 8 -13.47 25.86 0.60
N LYS A 9 -14.51 26.38 -0.07
CA LYS A 9 -15.67 26.97 0.60
C LYS A 9 -16.40 25.92 1.44
N THR A 10 -16.73 24.78 0.86
CA THR A 10 -17.43 23.69 1.57
C THR A 10 -16.63 23.21 2.77
N ILE A 11 -15.31 23.02 2.62
CA ILE A 11 -14.43 22.62 3.73
C ILE A 11 -14.46 23.66 4.86
N GLN A 12 -14.40 24.95 4.53
CA GLN A 12 -14.47 26.03 5.52
C GLN A 12 -15.83 26.06 6.23
N ASP A 13 -16.93 25.87 5.49
CA ASP A 13 -18.29 25.87 6.03
C ASP A 13 -18.54 24.67 6.95
N ILE A 14 -18.09 23.46 6.58
CA ILE A 14 -18.15 22.28 7.44
C ILE A 14 -17.30 22.51 8.70
N ARG A 15 -16.09 23.05 8.53
CA ARG A 15 -15.19 23.33 9.64
C ARG A 15 -15.79 24.33 10.64
N ALA A 16 -16.45 25.37 10.15
CA ALA A 16 -17.11 26.36 11.00
C ALA A 16 -18.29 25.75 11.78
N ARG A 17 -19.08 24.86 11.16
CA ARG A 17 -20.24 24.23 11.81
C ARG A 17 -19.88 23.16 12.83
N HIS A 18 -18.84 22.37 12.55
CA HIS A 18 -18.41 21.26 13.41
C HIS A 18 -17.27 21.61 14.37
N GLY A 19 -16.64 22.77 14.19
CA GLY A 19 -15.57 23.24 15.06
C GLY A 19 -14.27 22.43 14.99
N PHE A 20 -14.11 21.56 13.98
CA PHE A 20 -12.88 20.78 13.85
C PHE A 20 -11.71 21.65 13.35
N ALA A 21 -10.48 21.25 13.64
CA ALA A 21 -9.28 21.91 13.16
C ALA A 21 -8.44 20.93 12.35
N PHE A 22 -7.68 21.44 11.38
CA PHE A 22 -6.70 20.63 10.68
C PHE A 22 -5.64 20.16 11.66
N THR A 23 -5.61 18.86 11.92
CA THR A 23 -4.66 18.27 12.84
C THR A 23 -3.36 18.00 12.08
N LYS A 24 -2.38 18.90 12.21
CA LYS A 24 -1.07 18.77 11.55
C LYS A 24 -0.38 17.45 11.85
N SER A 25 -0.51 16.92 13.08
CA SER A 25 0.07 15.63 13.48
C SER A 25 -0.57 14.43 12.77
N LEU A 26 -1.83 14.56 12.33
CA LEU A 26 -2.53 13.54 11.54
C LEU A 26 -2.33 13.73 10.03
N GLY A 27 -1.57 14.75 9.59
CA GLY A 27 -1.24 14.95 8.18
C GLY A 27 -2.43 15.17 7.26
N GLN A 28 -3.52 15.75 7.77
CA GLN A 28 -4.74 16.01 7.00
C GLN A 28 -4.50 17.00 5.86
N ASN A 29 -4.68 16.54 4.62
CA ASN A 29 -4.70 17.37 3.41
C ASN A 29 -5.96 17.00 2.62
N PHE A 30 -6.98 17.85 2.62
CA PHE A 30 -8.26 17.54 1.97
C PHE A 30 -8.25 17.94 0.51
N LEU A 31 -8.92 17.14 -0.32
CA LEU A 31 -9.08 17.42 -1.75
C LEU A 31 -10.02 18.62 -1.95
N ILE A 32 -9.60 19.57 -2.78
CA ILE A 32 -10.37 20.75 -3.21
C ILE A 32 -10.71 20.73 -4.70
N ASN A 33 -10.63 19.55 -5.32
CA ASN A 33 -11.01 19.32 -6.70
C ASN A 33 -11.85 18.04 -6.79
N PRO A 34 -13.15 18.14 -7.13
CA PRO A 34 -14.06 16.99 -7.16
C PRO A 34 -13.73 15.96 -8.24
N GLN A 35 -12.94 16.33 -9.26
CA GLN A 35 -12.54 15.37 -10.30
C GLN A 35 -11.57 14.31 -9.76
N ILE A 36 -10.75 14.64 -8.77
CA ILE A 36 -9.76 13.70 -8.23
C ILE A 36 -10.41 12.48 -7.54
N PRO A 37 -11.30 12.62 -6.54
CA PRO A 37 -11.94 11.45 -5.92
C PRO A 37 -12.82 10.68 -6.92
N ARG A 38 -13.44 11.38 -7.89
CA ARG A 38 -14.20 10.74 -8.96
C ARG A 38 -13.32 9.81 -9.79
N GLN A 39 -12.16 10.30 -10.25
CA GLN A 39 -11.21 9.51 -11.02
C GLN A 39 -10.60 8.36 -10.21
N ILE A 40 -10.38 8.56 -8.90
CA ILE A 40 -9.95 7.48 -7.99
C ILE A 40 -11.01 6.38 -7.96
N ALA A 41 -12.28 6.72 -7.72
CA ALA A 41 -13.37 5.75 -7.64
C ALA A 41 -13.63 5.03 -8.99
N GLU A 42 -13.54 5.75 -10.11
CA GLU A 42 -13.63 5.16 -11.45
C GLU A 42 -12.47 4.18 -11.73
N GLY A 43 -11.25 4.53 -11.32
CA GLY A 43 -10.07 3.68 -11.47
C GLY A 43 -9.98 2.50 -10.49
N ALA A 44 -10.79 2.49 -9.43
CA ALA A 44 -10.83 1.42 -8.43
C ALA A 44 -11.58 0.17 -8.91
N GLY A 45 -12.27 0.23 -10.05
CA GLY A 45 -12.97 -0.92 -10.63
C GLY A 45 -14.04 -1.47 -9.71
N ILE A 46 -14.89 -0.57 -9.21
CA ILE A 46 -16.02 -0.84 -8.32
C ILE A 46 -17.27 -1.07 -9.18
N ASP A 47 -18.07 -2.06 -8.80
CA ASP A 47 -19.40 -2.32 -9.35
C ASP A 47 -20.44 -2.47 -8.23
N ALA A 48 -21.69 -2.75 -8.62
CA ALA A 48 -22.84 -2.89 -7.72
C ALA A 48 -22.76 -4.10 -6.77
N ASP A 49 -21.78 -5.00 -6.94
CA ASP A 49 -21.54 -6.16 -6.07
C ASP A 49 -20.26 -6.01 -5.23
N THR A 50 -19.59 -4.87 -5.33
CA THR A 50 -18.32 -4.59 -4.66
C THR A 50 -18.54 -3.97 -3.28
N GLY A 51 -17.91 -4.56 -2.26
CA GLY A 51 -17.63 -3.94 -0.98
C GLY A 51 -16.36 -3.10 -1.04
N VAL A 52 -16.37 -1.93 -0.42
CA VAL A 52 -15.21 -1.04 -0.38
C VAL A 52 -14.80 -0.75 1.05
N ILE A 53 -13.53 -1.00 1.37
CA ILE A 53 -12.90 -0.45 2.57
C ILE A 53 -12.27 0.88 2.17
N GLU A 54 -12.70 1.97 2.78
CA GLU A 54 -12.01 3.24 2.68
C GLU A 54 -11.19 3.49 3.94
N VAL A 55 -9.93 3.88 3.79
CA VAL A 55 -9.08 4.23 4.94
C VAL A 55 -8.81 5.73 4.95
N GLY A 56 -9.18 6.39 6.05
CA GLY A 56 -9.04 7.84 6.23
C GLY A 56 -9.99 8.64 5.32
N PRO A 57 -11.31 8.53 5.49
CA PRO A 57 -12.29 9.25 4.67
C PRO A 57 -12.22 10.78 4.82
N GLY A 58 -11.67 11.30 5.92
CA GLY A 58 -11.62 12.73 6.17
C GLY A 58 -13.03 13.31 6.31
N ILE A 59 -13.39 14.24 5.41
CA ILE A 59 -14.75 14.80 5.37
C ILE A 59 -15.71 14.03 4.45
N GLY A 60 -15.28 12.91 3.86
CA GLY A 60 -16.11 12.05 3.02
C GLY A 60 -16.01 12.32 1.51
N CYS A 61 -15.02 13.09 1.06
CA CYS A 61 -14.85 13.46 -0.35
C CYS A 61 -14.75 12.24 -1.29
N LEU A 62 -13.93 11.26 -0.92
CA LEU A 62 -13.77 10.03 -1.69
C LEU A 62 -14.92 9.06 -1.36
N THR A 63 -15.31 8.93 -0.08
CA THR A 63 -16.46 8.13 0.36
C THR A 63 -17.72 8.39 -0.47
N PHE A 64 -18.02 9.66 -0.76
CA PHE A 64 -19.17 10.05 -1.59
C PHE A 64 -19.13 9.44 -2.99
N GLU A 65 -17.95 9.38 -3.62
CA GLU A 65 -17.79 8.78 -4.94
C GLU A 65 -17.82 7.25 -4.88
N LEU A 66 -17.29 6.66 -3.81
CA LEU A 66 -17.33 5.22 -3.60
C LEU A 66 -18.76 4.74 -3.35
N ALA A 67 -19.52 5.43 -2.50
CA ALA A 67 -20.88 5.07 -2.10
C ALA A 67 -21.87 5.10 -3.27
N GLN A 68 -21.64 5.97 -4.27
CA GLN A 68 -22.45 6.01 -5.49
C GLN A 68 -22.25 4.79 -6.41
N ARG A 69 -21.18 4.01 -6.23
CA ARG A 69 -20.77 2.93 -7.13
C ARG A 69 -20.81 1.55 -6.47
N ALA A 70 -20.49 1.50 -5.18
CA ALA A 70 -20.32 0.27 -4.41
C ALA A 70 -21.64 -0.26 -3.86
N LYS A 71 -21.68 -1.58 -3.61
CA LYS A 71 -22.73 -2.21 -2.81
C LYS A 71 -22.73 -1.69 -1.38
N LYS A 72 -21.54 -1.55 -0.80
CA LYS A 72 -21.32 -1.11 0.58
C LYS A 72 -19.96 -0.47 0.72
N VAL A 73 -19.86 0.59 1.51
CA VAL A 73 -18.60 1.23 1.89
C VAL A 73 -18.45 1.19 3.41
N VAL A 74 -17.31 0.69 3.88
CA VAL A 74 -16.91 0.79 5.29
C VAL A 74 -15.70 1.72 5.36
N ALA A 75 -15.90 2.90 5.94
CA ALA A 75 -14.86 3.90 6.10
C ALA A 75 -14.21 3.79 7.49
N VAL A 76 -12.90 3.56 7.54
CA VAL A 76 -12.11 3.48 8.78
C VAL A 76 -11.46 4.84 9.04
N GLU A 77 -11.90 5.52 10.10
CA GLU A 77 -11.42 6.85 10.47
C GLU A 77 -10.77 6.84 11.86
N LEU A 78 -9.57 7.39 11.98
CA LEU A 78 -8.86 7.48 13.25
C LEU A 78 -9.33 8.68 14.07
N ASP A 79 -9.57 9.81 13.40
CA ASP A 79 -9.95 11.07 14.04
C ASP A 79 -11.44 11.05 14.43
N ARG A 80 -11.70 10.77 15.71
CA ARG A 80 -13.04 10.76 16.28
C ARG A 80 -13.80 12.09 16.07
N SER A 81 -13.09 13.21 15.92
CA SER A 81 -13.74 14.52 15.69
C SER A 81 -14.41 14.63 14.31
N LEU A 82 -14.05 13.75 13.37
CA LEU A 82 -14.65 13.72 12.02
C LEU A 82 -15.91 12.84 11.94
N LEU A 83 -16.26 12.07 12.97
CA LEU A 83 -17.46 11.22 12.92
C LEU A 83 -18.76 12.03 12.76
N PRO A 84 -18.98 13.15 13.48
CA PRO A 84 -20.16 14.00 13.24
C PRO A 84 -20.16 14.64 11.86
N VAL A 85 -18.96 14.98 11.33
CA VAL A 85 -18.80 15.52 9.98
C VAL A 85 -19.25 14.49 8.95
N LEU A 86 -18.73 13.26 9.04
CA LEU A 86 -19.09 12.15 8.15
C LEU A 86 -20.57 11.80 8.25
N GLY A 87 -21.13 11.82 9.46
CA GLY A 87 -22.56 11.61 9.68
C GLY A 87 -23.43 12.65 8.97
N GLU A 88 -22.95 13.88 8.83
CA GLU A 88 -23.63 14.92 8.04
C GLU A 88 -23.36 14.77 6.54
N THR A 89 -22.09 14.70 6.13
CA THR A 89 -21.70 14.78 4.71
C THR A 89 -22.09 13.55 3.91
N LEU A 90 -22.34 12.42 4.59
CA LEU A 90 -22.71 11.16 3.99
C LEU A 90 -24.15 10.74 4.34
N ALA A 91 -24.94 11.62 4.96
CA ALA A 91 -26.32 11.34 5.38
C ALA A 91 -27.26 10.87 4.25
N ALA A 92 -26.93 11.19 3.00
CA ALA A 92 -27.69 10.78 1.82
C ALA A 92 -27.47 9.32 1.41
N PHE A 93 -26.50 8.61 2.02
CA PHE A 93 -26.15 7.24 1.69
C PHE A 93 -26.54 6.29 2.83
N ASP A 94 -27.29 5.26 2.50
CA ASP A 94 -27.66 4.16 3.40
C ASP A 94 -26.66 2.99 3.35
N ASN A 95 -25.79 2.96 2.34
CA ASN A 95 -24.78 1.93 2.10
C ASN A 95 -23.39 2.26 2.67
N VAL A 96 -23.27 3.25 3.55
CA VAL A 96 -22.01 3.64 4.19
C VAL A 96 -22.05 3.39 5.69
N SER A 97 -21.02 2.75 6.21
CA SER A 97 -20.75 2.69 7.65
C SER A 97 -19.37 3.27 7.97
N VAL A 98 -19.24 3.89 9.14
CA VAL A 98 -17.99 4.49 9.62
C VAL A 98 -17.53 3.76 10.87
N VAL A 99 -16.30 3.25 10.85
CA VAL A 99 -15.65 2.59 11.98
C VAL A 99 -14.56 3.51 12.52
N ASN A 100 -14.67 3.92 13.78
CA ASN A 100 -13.62 4.70 14.43
C ASN A 100 -12.53 3.79 14.97
N ALA A 101 -11.44 3.64 14.22
CA ALA A 101 -10.33 2.76 14.59
C ALA A 101 -9.00 3.22 13.95
N ASP A 102 -7.90 2.78 14.56
CA ASP A 102 -6.60 2.76 13.92
C ASP A 102 -6.53 1.55 12.99
N VAL A 103 -6.52 1.79 11.68
CA VAL A 103 -6.46 0.74 10.67
C VAL A 103 -5.29 -0.22 10.88
N LEU A 104 -4.15 0.24 11.43
CA LEU A 104 -2.99 -0.63 11.65
C LEU A 104 -3.20 -1.62 12.80
N LYS A 105 -4.13 -1.32 13.71
CA LYS A 105 -4.47 -2.14 14.88
C LYS A 105 -5.75 -2.95 14.70
N LEU A 106 -6.52 -2.62 13.66
CA LEU A 106 -7.77 -3.30 13.37
C LEU A 106 -7.50 -4.69 12.78
N ASP A 107 -8.33 -5.67 13.18
CA ASP A 107 -8.40 -6.95 12.49
C ASP A 107 -9.20 -6.76 11.19
N LEU A 108 -8.48 -6.71 10.07
CA LEU A 108 -9.08 -6.48 8.76
C LEU A 108 -9.76 -7.75 8.23
N GLY A 109 -9.32 -8.94 8.64
CA GLY A 109 -9.96 -10.20 8.26
C GLY A 109 -11.35 -10.30 8.86
N GLU A 110 -11.45 -10.07 10.18
CA GLU A 110 -12.73 -10.04 10.89
C GLU A 110 -13.67 -8.95 10.33
N LEU A 111 -13.13 -7.75 10.04
CA LEU A 111 -13.89 -6.67 9.42
C LEU A 111 -14.47 -7.11 8.06
N ILE A 112 -13.65 -7.76 7.22
CA ILE A 112 -14.06 -8.21 5.89
C ILE A 112 -15.17 -9.25 5.98
N GLU A 113 -14.98 -10.28 6.80
CA GLU A 113 -15.94 -11.35 7.00
C GLU A 113 -17.30 -10.81 7.51
N ARG A 114 -17.26 -9.90 8.48
CA ARG A 114 -18.46 -9.32 9.08
C ARG A 114 -19.20 -8.39 8.13
N GLU A 115 -18.49 -7.50 7.44
CA GLU A 115 -19.12 -6.39 6.72
C GLU A 115 -19.44 -6.71 5.26
N PHE A 116 -18.71 -7.63 4.64
CA PHE A 116 -18.71 -7.85 3.18
C PHE A 116 -18.91 -9.31 2.77
N ALA A 117 -19.57 -10.12 3.61
CA ALA A 117 -19.87 -11.52 3.30
C ALA A 117 -20.48 -11.68 1.89
N GLY A 118 -19.83 -12.50 1.06
CA GLY A 118 -20.26 -12.77 -0.32
C GLY A 118 -20.04 -11.63 -1.32
N MET A 119 -19.29 -10.59 -0.96
CA MET A 119 -18.92 -9.48 -1.85
C MET A 119 -17.47 -9.59 -2.28
N ARG A 120 -17.19 -9.06 -3.47
CA ARG A 120 -15.84 -8.72 -3.88
C ARG A 120 -15.37 -7.50 -3.09
N VAL A 121 -14.17 -7.51 -2.53
CA VAL A 121 -13.69 -6.39 -1.71
C VAL A 121 -12.53 -5.67 -2.38
N VAL A 122 -12.61 -4.34 -2.43
CA VAL A 122 -11.49 -3.46 -2.83
C VAL A 122 -11.20 -2.44 -1.75
N VAL A 123 -9.98 -1.92 -1.75
CA VAL A 123 -9.53 -0.91 -0.79
C VAL A 123 -9.25 0.39 -1.52
N CYS A 124 -9.76 1.49 -0.98
CA CYS A 124 -9.52 2.84 -1.49
C CYS A 124 -8.96 3.72 -0.37
N ALA A 125 -7.97 4.56 -0.64
CA ALA A 125 -7.47 5.44 0.41
C ALA A 125 -6.80 6.73 -0.09
N ASN A 126 -7.06 7.82 0.62
CA ASN A 126 -6.33 9.07 0.53
C ASN A 126 -5.62 9.34 1.87
N LEU A 127 -4.57 8.56 2.14
CA LEU A 127 -3.94 8.55 3.44
C LEU A 127 -2.95 9.70 3.65
N PRO A 128 -2.77 10.13 4.90
CA PRO A 128 -1.59 10.89 5.29
C PRO A 128 -0.30 10.16 4.90
N TYR A 129 0.67 10.87 4.34
CA TYR A 129 1.86 10.23 3.73
C TYR A 129 2.72 9.41 4.69
N TYR A 130 2.71 9.72 6.00
CA TYR A 130 3.54 9.02 6.97
C TYR A 130 3.06 7.59 7.25
N ILE A 131 1.78 7.28 7.01
CA ILE A 131 1.18 5.99 7.31
C ILE A 131 0.95 5.14 6.06
N THR A 132 1.10 5.71 4.86
CA THR A 132 0.66 5.06 3.62
C THR A 132 1.37 3.73 3.37
N THR A 133 2.70 3.68 3.50
CA THR A 133 3.46 2.44 3.28
C THR A 133 3.08 1.36 4.30
N PRO A 134 3.05 1.61 5.63
CA PRO A 134 2.54 0.65 6.60
C PRO A 134 1.13 0.12 6.29
N VAL A 135 0.20 0.97 5.87
CA VAL A 135 -1.17 0.53 5.54
C VAL A 135 -1.17 -0.36 4.30
N ILE A 136 -0.48 0.04 3.22
CA ILE A 136 -0.37 -0.77 2.01
C ILE A 136 0.23 -2.14 2.36
N MET A 137 1.34 -2.18 3.09
CA MET A 137 1.98 -3.44 3.45
C MET A 137 1.10 -4.32 4.35
N LYS A 138 0.34 -3.74 5.28
CA LYS A 138 -0.64 -4.49 6.08
C LYS A 138 -1.64 -5.24 5.19
N PHE A 139 -2.23 -4.56 4.22
CA PHE A 139 -3.17 -5.19 3.28
C PHE A 139 -2.52 -6.25 2.38
N LEU A 140 -1.25 -6.07 2.00
CA LEU A 140 -0.52 -7.02 1.15
C LEU A 140 -0.01 -8.25 1.91
N GLU A 141 0.45 -8.09 3.15
CA GLU A 141 1.12 -9.13 3.94
C GLU A 141 0.13 -9.99 4.76
N GLU A 142 -1.07 -9.49 5.10
CA GLU A 142 -2.03 -10.22 5.96
C GLU A 142 -2.87 -11.28 5.22
N GLY A 143 -2.67 -11.48 3.91
CA GLY A 143 -3.38 -12.51 3.15
C GLY A 143 -4.90 -12.29 3.09
N LEU A 144 -5.33 -11.02 3.11
CA LEU A 144 -6.73 -10.63 3.15
C LEU A 144 -7.45 -10.97 1.83
N SER A 145 -8.75 -11.26 1.91
CA SER A 145 -9.63 -11.45 0.74
C SER A 145 -9.99 -10.10 0.10
N VAL A 146 -9.00 -9.46 -0.51
CA VAL A 146 -9.10 -8.17 -1.20
C VAL A 146 -8.53 -8.30 -2.62
N ASP A 147 -9.23 -7.75 -3.59
CA ASP A 147 -8.86 -7.85 -5.00
C ASP A 147 -7.86 -6.79 -5.44
N SER A 148 -7.98 -5.59 -4.90
CA SER A 148 -7.10 -4.48 -5.25
C SER A 148 -7.07 -3.36 -4.21
N LEU A 149 -6.00 -2.59 -4.25
CA LEU A 149 -5.83 -1.35 -3.52
C LEU A 149 -5.69 -0.20 -4.50
N THR A 150 -6.47 0.86 -4.32
CA THR A 150 -6.35 2.13 -5.05
C THR A 150 -6.03 3.25 -4.07
N VAL A 151 -4.77 3.68 -4.03
CA VAL A 151 -4.25 4.54 -2.95
C VAL A 151 -3.55 5.74 -3.53
N MET A 152 -3.82 6.91 -2.94
CA MET A 152 -3.04 8.11 -3.20
C MET A 152 -1.81 8.17 -2.29
N VAL A 153 -0.66 8.41 -2.90
CA VAL A 153 0.65 8.45 -2.24
C VAL A 153 1.45 9.65 -2.73
N GLN A 154 2.55 9.99 -2.06
CA GLN A 154 3.51 10.96 -2.60
C GLN A 154 4.06 10.46 -3.94
N ARG A 155 4.31 11.36 -4.88
CA ARG A 155 4.81 11.01 -6.22
C ARG A 155 6.07 10.13 -6.16
N GLU A 156 7.02 10.45 -5.28
CA GLU A 156 8.25 9.66 -5.13
C GLU A 156 7.99 8.24 -4.59
N VAL A 157 6.95 8.05 -3.79
CA VAL A 157 6.58 6.75 -3.23
C VAL A 157 5.94 5.89 -4.33
N ALA A 158 5.06 6.48 -5.15
CA ALA A 158 4.52 5.80 -6.33
C ALA A 158 5.65 5.37 -7.30
N GLU A 159 6.61 6.26 -7.54
CA GLU A 159 7.78 5.96 -8.40
C GLU A 159 8.58 4.77 -7.87
N ARG A 160 8.76 4.66 -6.54
CA ARG A 160 9.41 3.49 -5.93
C ARG A 160 8.60 2.21 -6.06
N PHE A 161 7.28 2.24 -5.84
CA PHE A 161 6.44 1.05 -5.98
C PHE A 161 6.43 0.50 -7.42
N LEU A 162 6.46 1.41 -8.40
CA LEU A 162 6.43 1.10 -9.83
C LEU A 162 7.81 0.82 -10.44
N ALA A 163 8.90 1.07 -9.71
CA ALA A 163 10.24 0.99 -10.25
C ALA A 163 10.59 -0.45 -10.67
N PRO A 164 11.01 -0.70 -11.92
CA PRO A 164 11.55 -2.00 -12.31
C PRO A 164 13.01 -2.16 -11.85
N ALA A 165 13.49 -3.40 -11.83
CA ALA A 165 14.89 -3.71 -11.51
C ALA A 165 15.87 -2.92 -12.38
N GLY A 166 16.99 -2.52 -11.77
CA GLY A 166 18.04 -1.71 -12.39
C GLY A 166 17.77 -0.20 -12.41
N GLN A 167 16.58 0.26 -12.01
CA GLN A 167 16.28 1.70 -11.91
C GLN A 167 16.71 2.30 -10.56
N LYS A 168 16.93 3.62 -10.55
CA LYS A 168 17.40 4.36 -9.37
C LYS A 168 16.43 4.28 -8.19
N GLU A 169 15.13 4.29 -8.48
CA GLU A 169 14.04 4.24 -7.50
C GLU A 169 13.75 2.81 -7.01
N TYR A 170 14.33 1.79 -7.64
CA TYR A 170 14.14 0.39 -7.27
C TYR A 170 14.75 0.08 -5.91
N GLY A 171 13.99 -0.62 -5.08
CA GLY A 171 14.36 -0.95 -3.71
C GLY A 171 13.55 -2.09 -3.13
N ALA A 172 13.80 -2.38 -1.84
CA ALA A 172 13.09 -3.44 -1.13
C ALA A 172 11.56 -3.31 -1.22
N ILE A 173 11.05 -2.07 -1.19
CA ILE A 173 9.62 -1.83 -1.25
C ILE A 173 9.04 -2.06 -2.65
N SER A 174 9.82 -1.83 -3.71
CA SER A 174 9.44 -2.15 -5.09
C SER A 174 9.23 -3.66 -5.21
N VAL A 175 10.21 -4.44 -4.75
CA VAL A 175 10.16 -5.90 -4.76
C VAL A 175 8.99 -6.42 -3.94
N ALA A 176 8.79 -5.91 -2.72
CA ALA A 176 7.69 -6.33 -1.86
C ALA A 176 6.32 -6.05 -2.50
N VAL A 177 6.08 -4.84 -3.01
CA VAL A 177 4.80 -4.51 -3.64
C VAL A 177 4.56 -5.33 -4.90
N GLN A 178 5.58 -5.51 -5.75
CA GLN A 178 5.49 -6.27 -7.00
C GLN A 178 5.38 -7.78 -6.78
N TYR A 179 5.85 -8.28 -5.64
CA TYR A 179 5.66 -9.67 -5.24
C TYR A 179 4.20 -9.99 -4.91
N TYR A 180 3.50 -9.06 -4.24
CA TYR A 180 2.09 -9.26 -3.87
C TYR A 180 1.09 -8.78 -4.93
N SER A 181 1.48 -7.84 -5.79
CA SER A 181 0.53 -7.12 -6.64
C SER A 181 1.11 -6.68 -7.97
N ALA A 182 0.24 -6.29 -8.90
CA ALA A 182 0.58 -5.60 -10.14
C ALA A 182 0.30 -4.09 -10.01
N PRO A 183 1.27 -3.27 -9.53
CA PRO A 183 1.08 -1.83 -9.39
C PRO A 183 1.06 -1.13 -10.76
N ARG A 184 0.14 -0.17 -10.94
CA ARG A 184 0.12 0.78 -12.06
C ARG A 184 -0.23 2.19 -11.61
N LEU A 185 0.25 3.18 -12.34
CA LEU A 185 -0.15 4.57 -12.15
C LEU A 185 -1.54 4.80 -12.76
N LEU A 186 -2.47 5.36 -11.96
CA LEU A 186 -3.77 5.80 -12.46
C LEU A 186 -3.76 7.29 -12.85
N LEU A 187 -3.32 8.16 -11.95
CA LEU A 187 -3.21 9.59 -12.23
C LEU A 187 -2.13 10.28 -11.39
N ARG A 188 -1.64 11.42 -11.88
CA ARG A 188 -0.77 12.34 -11.14
C ARG A 188 -1.62 13.49 -10.59
N VAL A 189 -1.39 13.86 -9.34
CA VAL A 189 -2.18 14.89 -8.65
C VAL A 189 -1.23 15.97 -8.14
N GLY A 190 -1.32 17.17 -8.73
CA GLY A 190 -0.53 18.32 -8.26
C GLY A 190 -0.95 18.77 -6.86
N ARG A 191 0.01 19.25 -6.05
CA ARG A 191 -0.25 19.73 -4.67
C ARG A 191 -1.32 20.82 -4.55
N GLY A 192 -1.59 21.56 -5.63
CA GLY A 192 -2.63 22.59 -5.70
C GLY A 192 -4.06 22.06 -5.60
N ASN A 193 -4.26 20.74 -5.66
CA ASN A 193 -5.57 20.11 -5.47
C ASN A 193 -5.91 19.83 -4.01
N PHE A 194 -5.11 20.34 -3.06
CA PHE A 194 -5.26 20.06 -1.63
C PHE A 194 -5.34 21.33 -0.78
N HIS A 195 -6.03 21.23 0.35
CA HIS A 195 -6.01 22.22 1.41
C HIS A 195 -5.90 21.57 2.81
N PRO A 196 -4.87 21.94 3.60
CA PRO A 196 -3.66 22.65 3.19
C PRO A 196 -2.91 21.93 2.06
N ALA A 197 -2.11 22.67 1.29
CA ALA A 197 -1.32 22.08 0.22
C ALA A 197 -0.11 21.31 0.80
N PRO A 198 0.14 20.06 0.36
CA PRO A 198 1.33 19.33 0.75
C PRO A 198 2.61 19.94 0.14
N LYS A 199 3.76 19.56 0.68
CA LYS A 199 5.08 20.03 0.19
C LYS A 199 5.50 19.42 -1.15
N VAL A 200 4.89 18.31 -1.53
CA VAL A 200 5.22 17.53 -2.73
C VAL A 200 3.94 17.16 -3.46
N ASP A 201 4.08 16.82 -4.75
CA ASP A 201 2.97 16.30 -5.53
C ASP A 201 2.68 14.84 -5.21
N SER A 202 1.50 14.41 -5.62
CA SER A 202 0.94 13.10 -5.32
C SER A 202 0.71 12.30 -6.59
N ALA A 203 0.48 11.01 -6.42
CA ALA A 203 0.07 10.10 -7.47
C ALA A 203 -0.93 9.09 -6.90
N VAL A 204 -1.88 8.68 -7.72
CA VAL A 204 -2.80 7.59 -7.40
C VAL A 204 -2.30 6.36 -8.12
N ILE A 205 -2.07 5.30 -7.36
CA ILE A 205 -1.69 4.00 -7.89
C ILE A 205 -2.79 2.97 -7.62
N ARG A 206 -2.89 2.00 -8.53
CA ARG A 206 -3.70 0.80 -8.32
C ARG A 206 -2.82 -0.42 -8.29
N MET A 207 -3.01 -1.25 -7.28
CA MET A 207 -2.32 -2.52 -7.05
C MET A 207 -3.37 -3.62 -7.11
N ASP A 208 -3.42 -4.36 -8.21
CA ASP A 208 -4.26 -5.57 -8.28
C ASP A 208 -3.53 -6.71 -7.58
N ILE A 209 -4.17 -7.38 -6.63
CA ILE A 209 -3.57 -8.46 -5.85
C ILE A 209 -3.41 -9.69 -6.74
N LEU A 210 -2.20 -10.26 -6.74
CA LEU A 210 -1.88 -11.42 -7.57
C LEU A 210 -2.35 -12.70 -6.87
N GLN A 211 -3.24 -13.44 -7.53
CA GLN A 211 -3.63 -14.79 -7.11
C GLN A 211 -2.49 -15.80 -7.30
N ASP A 212 -1.73 -15.65 -8.40
CA ASP A 212 -0.45 -16.30 -8.62
C ASP A 212 0.63 -15.24 -8.68
N ARG A 213 1.52 -15.24 -7.69
CA ARG A 213 2.59 -14.25 -7.54
C ARG A 213 3.69 -14.40 -8.60
N GLY A 214 3.67 -15.46 -9.41
CA GLY A 214 4.64 -15.73 -10.47
C GLY A 214 6.02 -16.17 -9.97
N ALA A 215 6.46 -15.64 -8.83
CA ALA A 215 7.64 -16.05 -8.08
C ALA A 215 7.22 -16.88 -6.86
N LYS A 216 7.21 -18.21 -7.00
CA LYS A 216 6.99 -19.11 -5.87
C LYS A 216 8.25 -19.13 -5.02
N VAL A 217 8.10 -18.90 -3.72
CA VAL A 217 9.18 -18.94 -2.72
C VAL A 217 8.90 -20.01 -1.69
N ALA A 218 9.92 -20.72 -1.25
CA ALA A 218 9.80 -21.79 -0.26
C ALA A 218 9.45 -21.25 1.14
N ASN A 219 9.91 -20.03 1.47
CA ASN A 219 9.58 -19.34 2.72
C ASN A 219 9.51 -17.84 2.46
N GLU A 220 8.30 -17.29 2.54
CA GLU A 220 8.03 -15.87 2.28
C GLU A 220 8.72 -14.94 3.27
N ALA A 221 8.67 -15.27 4.58
CA ALA A 221 9.29 -14.44 5.60
C ALA A 221 10.81 -14.34 5.37
N PHE A 222 11.46 -15.44 4.99
CA PHE A 222 12.87 -15.46 4.66
C PHE A 222 13.15 -14.68 3.36
N PHE A 223 12.34 -14.87 2.32
CA PHE A 223 12.45 -14.10 1.07
C PHE A 223 12.41 -12.58 1.32
N LEU A 224 11.43 -12.10 2.09
CA LEU A 224 11.34 -10.68 2.46
C LEU A 224 12.54 -10.23 3.29
N SER A 225 13.11 -11.09 4.13
CA SER A 225 14.33 -10.79 4.88
C SER A 225 15.54 -10.64 3.97
N VAL A 226 15.69 -11.48 2.95
CA VAL A 226 16.74 -11.39 1.91
C VAL A 226 16.59 -10.07 1.15
N VAL A 227 15.38 -9.73 0.72
CA VAL A 227 15.10 -8.46 0.05
C VAL A 227 15.46 -7.27 0.95
N ARG A 228 15.01 -7.25 2.21
CA ARG A 228 15.36 -6.18 3.16
C ARG A 228 16.87 -6.05 3.37
N ALA A 229 17.57 -7.17 3.55
CA ALA A 229 19.02 -7.20 3.72
C ALA A 229 19.77 -6.69 2.48
N ALA A 230 19.33 -7.07 1.27
CA ALA A 230 19.94 -6.67 0.00
C ALA A 230 19.95 -5.15 -0.20
N PHE A 231 18.92 -4.46 0.26
CA PHE A 231 18.79 -3.01 0.13
C PHE A 231 19.20 -2.21 1.37
N GLY A 232 19.48 -2.88 2.50
CA GLY A 232 19.90 -2.24 3.74
C GLY A 232 21.25 -1.50 3.62
N GLN A 233 22.09 -1.87 2.66
CA GLN A 233 23.39 -1.25 2.41
C GLN A 233 23.59 -0.92 0.93
N ARG A 234 22.85 0.09 0.43
CA ARG A 234 22.73 0.42 -1.01
C ARG A 234 24.04 0.37 -1.79
N ARG A 235 25.17 0.82 -1.23
CA ARG A 235 26.47 0.90 -1.94
C ARG A 235 27.29 -0.40 -1.93
N LYS A 236 26.89 -1.43 -1.19
CA LYS A 236 27.62 -2.70 -1.14
C LYS A 236 27.12 -3.68 -2.19
N THR A 237 28.01 -4.59 -2.60
CA THR A 237 27.65 -5.79 -3.36
C THR A 237 26.71 -6.68 -2.55
N LEU A 238 25.90 -7.47 -3.23
CA LEU A 238 24.84 -8.28 -2.64
C LEU A 238 25.38 -9.28 -1.61
N GLN A 239 26.49 -9.96 -1.91
CA GLN A 239 27.19 -10.84 -0.98
C GLN A 239 27.56 -10.16 0.35
N ASN A 240 27.97 -8.89 0.31
CA ASN A 240 28.32 -8.14 1.51
C ASN A 240 27.06 -7.62 2.21
N ALA A 241 26.02 -7.24 1.47
CA ALA A 241 24.76 -6.78 2.06
C ALA A 241 24.05 -7.91 2.82
N LEU A 242 23.93 -9.09 2.20
CA LEU A 242 23.28 -10.26 2.79
C LEU A 242 24.06 -10.83 3.98
N ALA A 243 25.38 -11.01 3.87
CA ALA A 243 26.19 -11.52 4.98
C ALA A 243 26.16 -10.61 6.22
N ASN A 244 25.97 -9.30 6.04
CA ASN A 244 25.81 -8.36 7.16
C ASN A 244 24.37 -8.29 7.68
N GLY A 245 23.37 -8.58 6.84
CA GLY A 245 21.95 -8.47 7.19
C GLY A 245 21.31 -9.76 7.68
N LEU A 246 21.91 -10.92 7.40
CA LEU A 246 21.42 -12.25 7.74
C LEU A 246 22.54 -13.03 8.44
N ALA A 247 22.49 -13.10 9.77
CA ALA A 247 23.56 -13.70 10.58
C ALA A 247 23.81 -15.19 10.26
N GLN A 248 22.79 -15.88 9.77
CA GLN A 248 22.84 -17.30 9.42
C GLN A 248 23.42 -17.56 8.01
N ILE A 249 23.63 -16.53 7.18
CA ILE A 249 24.12 -16.67 5.80
C ILE A 249 25.55 -16.14 5.70
N GLY A 250 26.48 -17.02 5.34
CA GLY A 250 27.86 -16.64 5.06
C GLY A 250 28.02 -15.99 3.68
N LYS A 251 29.08 -15.20 3.52
CA LYS A 251 29.45 -14.61 2.21
C LYS A 251 29.67 -15.69 1.14
N GLN A 252 30.25 -16.83 1.52
CA GLN A 252 30.50 -17.95 0.61
C GLN A 252 29.22 -18.58 0.09
N ASP A 253 28.19 -18.71 0.93
CA ASP A 253 26.88 -19.23 0.54
C ASP A 253 26.21 -18.34 -0.50
N VAL A 254 26.29 -17.01 -0.31
CA VAL A 254 25.74 -16.05 -1.29
C VAL A 254 26.48 -16.13 -2.62
N VAL A 255 27.81 -16.16 -2.62
CA VAL A 255 28.60 -16.28 -3.85
C VAL A 255 28.28 -17.58 -4.58
N LYS A 256 28.16 -18.68 -3.84
CA LYS A 256 27.78 -19.97 -4.41
C LYS A 256 26.39 -19.90 -5.06
N ALA A 257 25.39 -19.38 -4.36
CA ALA A 257 24.04 -19.22 -4.90
C ALA A 257 24.01 -18.34 -6.16
N LEU A 258 24.72 -17.20 -6.14
CA LEU A 258 24.81 -16.31 -7.31
C LEU A 258 25.46 -17.02 -8.51
N THR A 259 26.52 -17.79 -8.28
CA THR A 259 27.21 -18.56 -9.33
C THR A 259 26.28 -19.62 -9.94
N GLU A 260 25.51 -20.34 -9.12
CA GLU A 260 24.52 -21.33 -9.59
C GLU A 260 23.40 -20.69 -10.42
N MET A 261 23.06 -19.44 -10.12
CA MET A 261 22.11 -18.65 -10.90
C MET A 261 22.73 -18.01 -12.16
N GLY A 262 24.05 -18.16 -12.38
CA GLY A 262 24.76 -17.53 -13.49
C GLY A 262 24.96 -16.02 -13.33
N LEU A 263 24.94 -15.50 -12.10
CA LEU A 263 25.10 -14.08 -11.79
C LEU A 263 26.50 -13.75 -11.23
N ASP A 264 26.96 -12.53 -11.48
CA ASP A 264 28.25 -12.04 -10.99
C ASP A 264 28.29 -11.95 -9.46
N ALA A 265 29.40 -12.36 -8.85
CA ALA A 265 29.58 -12.34 -7.39
C ALA A 265 29.61 -10.91 -6.79
N ASP A 266 29.89 -9.89 -7.61
CA ASP A 266 29.90 -8.48 -7.22
C ASP A 266 28.61 -7.73 -7.58
N ILE A 267 27.58 -8.43 -8.08
CA ILE A 267 26.27 -7.85 -8.39
C ILE A 267 25.70 -7.12 -7.17
N ARG A 268 24.98 -6.03 -7.40
CA ARG A 268 24.28 -5.26 -6.36
C ARG A 268 22.80 -5.60 -6.38
N GLY A 269 22.15 -5.60 -5.21
CA GLY A 269 20.73 -5.97 -5.08
C GLY A 269 19.78 -5.20 -6.00
N GLU A 270 20.10 -3.95 -6.33
CA GLU A 270 19.31 -3.13 -7.26
C GLU A 270 19.23 -3.68 -8.70
N ARG A 271 20.12 -4.61 -9.07
CA ARG A 271 20.11 -5.26 -10.39
C ARG A 271 19.26 -6.52 -10.46
N LEU A 272 18.91 -7.13 -9.32
CA LEU A 272 18.15 -8.37 -9.29
C LEU A 272 16.66 -8.10 -9.53
N SER A 273 16.09 -8.85 -10.45
CA SER A 273 14.65 -8.98 -10.66
C SER A 273 13.96 -9.72 -9.49
N LEU A 274 12.63 -9.62 -9.44
CA LEU A 274 11.82 -10.34 -8.46
C LEU A 274 12.05 -11.86 -8.52
N SER A 275 12.09 -12.44 -9.72
CA SER A 275 12.33 -13.87 -9.92
C SER A 275 13.73 -14.30 -9.47
N GLU A 276 14.74 -13.47 -9.69
CA GLU A 276 16.10 -13.73 -9.20
C GLU A 276 16.17 -13.65 -7.68
N PHE A 277 15.49 -12.69 -7.04
CA PHE A 277 15.40 -12.66 -5.58
C PHE A 277 14.72 -13.90 -5.01
N ALA A 278 13.66 -14.40 -5.66
CA ALA A 278 12.98 -15.62 -5.24
C ALA A 278 13.89 -16.86 -5.35
N ALA A 279 14.55 -17.03 -6.50
CA ALA A 279 15.50 -18.12 -6.70
C ALA A 279 16.68 -18.06 -5.71
N LEU A 280 17.24 -16.87 -5.47
CA LEU A 280 18.30 -16.66 -4.49
C LEU A 280 17.85 -17.04 -3.09
N SER A 281 16.65 -16.60 -2.68
CA SER A 281 16.07 -16.93 -1.38
C SER A 281 15.96 -18.44 -1.18
N ASP A 282 15.44 -19.16 -2.18
CA ASP A 282 15.23 -20.60 -2.09
C ASP A 282 16.55 -21.38 -2.03
N LEU A 283 17.57 -20.98 -2.80
CA LEU A 283 18.91 -21.56 -2.71
C LEU A 283 19.54 -21.36 -1.33
N LEU A 284 19.43 -20.15 -0.77
CA LEU A 284 19.97 -19.84 0.56
C LEU A 284 19.28 -20.66 1.66
N ILE A 285 17.98 -20.89 1.57
CA ILE A 285 17.25 -21.79 2.48
C ILE A 285 17.76 -23.22 2.40
N GLN A 286 17.98 -23.73 1.19
CA GLN A 286 18.47 -25.10 1.00
C GLN A 286 19.84 -25.30 1.67
N TYR A 287 20.72 -24.29 1.61
CA TYR A 287 22.02 -24.34 2.26
C TYR A 287 21.92 -24.35 3.78
N LEU A 288 21.01 -23.55 4.36
CA LEU A 288 20.74 -23.58 5.80
C LEU A 288 20.31 -24.96 6.28
N HIS A 289 19.34 -25.58 5.60
CA HIS A 289 18.86 -26.92 5.96
C HIS A 289 19.92 -28.00 5.83
N ASN A 290 20.79 -27.89 4.82
CA ASN A 290 21.88 -28.86 4.65
C ASN A 290 22.90 -28.72 5.78
N CYS A 291 23.26 -27.50 6.19
CA CYS A 291 24.17 -27.27 7.32
C CYS A 291 23.62 -27.82 8.65
N GLU A 292 22.32 -27.67 8.93
CA GLU A 292 21.71 -28.21 10.16
C GLU A 292 21.70 -29.74 10.21
N LYS A 293 21.54 -30.41 9.06
CA LYS A 293 21.58 -31.87 8.97
C LYS A 293 22.97 -32.46 9.21
N PHE A 294 24.05 -31.70 8.99
CA PHE A 294 25.43 -32.14 9.26
C PHE A 294 25.88 -31.90 10.70
N HIS A 295 25.10 -31.16 11.51
CA HIS A 295 25.43 -30.84 12.91
C HIS A 295 24.53 -31.56 13.93
N LYS A 296 23.71 -32.53 13.49
CA LYS A 296 23.02 -33.51 14.33
C LYS A 296 23.61 -34.89 14.09
#